data_AF-A0A0H4WX32-F1
#
_entry.id   AF-A0A0H4WX32-F1
#
_cell.length_a   1.000
_cell.length_b   1.000
_cell.length_c   1.000
_cell.angle_alpha   90.00
_cell.angle_beta   90.00
_cell.angle_gamma   90.00
#
_symmetry.space_group_name_H-M   'P 1'
#
loop_
_entity.id
_entity.type
_entity.pdbx_description
1 polymer ?
#
loop_
_entity_poly.entity_id
_entity_poly.type
_entity_poly.pdbx_seq_one_letter_code
_entity_poly.pdbx_strand_id
1 'polypeptide(L)'
;MLALGQVAPPVAPSASPPQRPGARPTMSLPALVPAGATPPRPPAAPRPPAVPGVPSVAPLAATPGIPSVAPLGAGPKAPTLSVPAIPSVAPAVPPAAAVPPPPPTSADKGPGLDLQQLADLEARCAKLDQLDYFELLALERTATPADIKRAFYRESRTYHPDRFFQMDSKELKERVNELYKRVTEAYYVLRDDTKRKKYVADVTGPERAQKLRFTEASEAETKAAAKKEQEEQIGTHPKGRQFFQQAQKDADAGNWSAAERNLKMALTYEPANARYKERLAEIQKQSQDESRDKGGSFKIR
;
A
#
# COMPACT_ATOMS: atom_id res chain seq x y z
N MET A 1 -7.89 -29.18 67.38
CA MET A 1 -6.55 -29.11 67.99
C MET A 1 -5.61 -29.86 67.06
N LEU A 2 -4.73 -29.17 66.32
CA LEU A 2 -3.32 -28.93 66.69
C LEU A 2 -2.63 -30.27 67.03
N ALA A 3 -1.56 -30.73 66.39
CA ALA A 3 -0.48 -30.03 65.72
C ALA A 3 0.50 -31.02 65.05
N LEU A 4 1.15 -30.54 63.97
CA LEU A 4 2.61 -30.61 63.68
C LEU A 4 3.30 -31.99 63.72
N GLY A 5 3.78 -32.49 62.58
CA GLY A 5 5.15 -32.24 62.09
C GLY A 5 5.80 -33.62 61.88
N GLN A 6 6.59 -33.94 60.88
CA GLN A 6 7.73 -33.24 60.31
C GLN A 6 8.08 -34.01 59.01
N VAL A 7 7.98 -33.36 57.84
CA VAL A 7 8.38 -33.95 56.55
C VAL A 7 9.84 -33.57 56.27
N ALA A 8 10.63 -34.57 55.89
CA ALA A 8 12.05 -34.48 55.57
C ALA A 8 12.37 -33.43 54.48
N PRO A 9 13.52 -32.74 54.56
CA PRO A 9 13.94 -31.81 53.51
C PRO A 9 14.41 -32.55 52.25
N PRO A 10 14.05 -32.11 51.03
CA PRO A 10 14.62 -32.66 49.80
C PRO A 10 16.08 -32.21 49.62
N VAL A 11 16.90 -33.16 49.21
CA VAL A 11 18.32 -33.02 48.89
C VAL A 11 18.54 -31.96 47.81
N ALA A 12 19.52 -31.08 48.02
CA ALA A 12 19.92 -30.08 47.03
C ALA A 12 20.61 -30.76 45.83
N PRO A 13 20.31 -30.38 44.58
CA PRO A 13 21.11 -30.79 43.45
C PRO A 13 22.43 -30.00 43.41
N SER A 14 23.52 -30.76 43.38
CA SER A 14 24.90 -30.33 43.23
C SER A 14 25.07 -29.35 42.06
N ALA A 15 25.56 -28.15 42.35
CA ALA A 15 25.92 -27.13 41.37
C ALA A 15 27.18 -27.54 40.61
N SER A 16 27.03 -27.81 39.30
CA SER A 16 28.15 -27.94 38.37
C SER A 16 28.71 -26.56 38.02
N PRO A 17 30.05 -26.39 37.94
CA PRO A 17 30.68 -25.11 37.65
C PRO A 17 30.46 -24.66 36.19
N PRO A 18 30.49 -23.34 35.91
CA PRO A 18 30.22 -22.80 34.58
C PRO A 18 31.30 -23.16 33.57
N GLN A 19 30.88 -23.73 32.43
CA GLN A 19 31.74 -23.93 31.27
C GLN A 19 32.21 -22.58 30.72
N ARG A 20 33.53 -22.47 30.50
CA ARG A 20 34.15 -21.34 29.81
C ARG A 20 33.69 -21.32 28.34
N PRO A 21 33.33 -20.15 27.77
CA PRO A 21 33.05 -20.07 26.35
C PRO A 21 34.33 -20.35 25.55
N GLY A 22 34.22 -21.32 24.64
CA GLY A 22 35.28 -21.74 23.74
C GLY A 22 35.81 -20.60 22.89
N ALA A 23 37.12 -20.67 22.64
CA ALA A 23 37.89 -19.78 21.80
C ALA A 23 37.25 -19.62 20.40
N ARG A 24 37.07 -18.36 20.00
CA ARG A 24 36.62 -17.99 18.65
C ARG A 24 37.73 -18.21 17.63
N PRO A 25 37.35 -18.59 16.41
CA PRO A 25 38.03 -18.35 15.16
C PRO A 25 38.90 -17.09 15.06
N THR A 26 40.24 -17.13 15.17
CA THR A 26 41.04 -15.99 14.70
C THR A 26 40.95 -15.94 13.18
N MET A 27 39.98 -15.19 12.64
CA MET A 27 40.00 -14.74 11.24
C MET A 27 40.83 -13.46 11.19
N SER A 28 41.97 -13.54 10.50
CA SER A 28 42.83 -12.41 10.17
C SER A 28 42.04 -11.24 9.58
N LEU A 29 42.20 -10.07 10.19
CA LEU A 29 41.84 -8.78 9.62
C LEU A 29 42.64 -8.53 8.34
N PRO A 30 42.00 -8.24 7.19
CA PRO A 30 42.68 -7.51 6.13
C PRO A 30 42.80 -6.03 6.52
N ALA A 31 43.96 -5.46 6.20
CA ALA A 31 44.38 -4.12 6.55
C ALA A 31 43.42 -3.03 6.04
N LEU A 32 43.22 -2.04 6.91
CA LEU A 32 42.62 -0.74 6.63
C LEU A 32 43.42 0.00 5.56
N VAL A 33 42.85 0.13 4.35
CA VAL A 33 43.31 1.08 3.33
C VAL A 33 42.63 2.44 3.56
N PRO A 34 43.37 3.57 3.48
CA PRO A 34 42.82 4.89 3.73
C PRO A 34 41.88 5.36 2.60
N ALA A 35 40.88 6.15 3.01
CA ALA A 35 39.91 6.79 2.14
C ALA A 35 40.57 7.74 1.13
N GLY A 36 40.21 7.62 -0.14
CA GLY A 36 40.58 8.56 -1.18
C GLY A 36 40.33 8.04 -2.59
N ALA A 37 39.10 8.22 -3.09
CA ALA A 37 38.77 8.50 -4.49
C ALA A 37 37.30 8.14 -4.75
N THR A 38 36.48 9.17 -4.94
CA THR A 38 35.18 9.08 -5.61
C THR A 38 35.31 8.41 -6.98
N PRO A 39 34.47 7.44 -7.35
CA PRO A 39 34.48 6.91 -8.71
C PRO A 39 34.05 8.01 -9.70
N PRO A 40 34.71 8.13 -10.88
CA PRO A 40 34.27 9.08 -11.90
C PRO A 40 32.90 8.68 -12.45
N ARG A 41 32.05 9.70 -12.59
CA ARG A 41 30.73 9.64 -13.22
C ARG A 41 30.83 8.99 -14.62
N PRO A 42 29.93 8.07 -15.00
CA PRO A 42 29.93 7.49 -16.34
C PRO A 42 29.68 8.58 -17.40
N PRO A 43 30.30 8.49 -18.59
CA PRO A 43 30.08 9.45 -19.66
C PRO A 43 28.62 9.40 -20.13
N ALA A 44 28.05 10.58 -20.36
CA ALA A 44 26.72 10.73 -20.91
C ALA A 44 26.61 10.03 -22.27
N ALA A 45 25.55 9.24 -22.46
CA ALA A 45 25.24 8.62 -23.73
C ALA A 45 25.19 9.67 -24.86
N PRO A 46 25.70 9.35 -26.06
CA PRO A 46 25.63 10.27 -27.19
C PRO A 46 24.17 10.52 -27.58
N ARG A 47 23.82 11.80 -27.74
CA ARG A 47 22.54 12.23 -28.30
C ARG A 47 22.37 11.63 -29.70
N PRO A 48 21.16 11.17 -30.08
CA PRO A 48 20.91 10.74 -31.44
C PRO A 48 21.13 11.90 -32.42
N PRO A 49 21.63 11.63 -33.65
CA PRO A 49 21.84 12.67 -34.65
C PRO A 49 20.51 13.30 -35.06
N ALA A 50 20.53 14.62 -35.22
CA ALA A 50 19.42 15.39 -35.77
C ALA A 50 19.16 14.92 -37.21
N VAL A 51 17.95 14.40 -37.45
CA VAL A 51 17.46 14.12 -38.80
C VAL A 51 17.24 15.46 -39.53
N PRO A 52 17.89 15.69 -40.69
CA PRO A 52 17.58 16.83 -41.54
C PRO A 52 16.48 16.45 -42.54
N GLY A 53 15.47 17.30 -42.67
CA GLY A 53 14.62 17.33 -43.86
C GLY A 53 13.23 16.72 -43.70
N VAL A 54 12.29 17.54 -43.24
CA VAL A 54 10.91 17.51 -43.76
C VAL A 54 10.57 18.92 -44.26
N PRO A 55 10.14 19.09 -45.53
CA PRO A 55 9.76 20.39 -46.03
C PRO A 55 8.46 20.86 -45.38
N SER A 56 8.50 22.09 -44.88
CA SER A 56 7.35 22.85 -44.38
C SER A 56 6.39 23.13 -45.54
N VAL A 57 5.20 22.53 -45.50
CA VAL A 57 4.07 22.93 -46.36
C VAL A 57 3.24 23.97 -45.60
N ALA A 58 3.21 25.17 -46.17
CA ALA A 58 2.41 26.30 -45.74
C ALA A 58 0.90 26.03 -45.90
N PRO A 59 0.03 26.58 -45.03
CA PRO A 59 -1.34 26.83 -45.40
C PRO A 59 -1.48 28.26 -45.91
N LEU A 60 -1.70 28.37 -47.22
CA LEU A 60 -2.16 29.57 -47.92
C LEU A 60 -3.58 29.92 -47.47
N ALA A 61 -3.78 31.21 -47.18
CA ALA A 61 -5.08 31.83 -47.07
C ALA A 61 -5.86 31.73 -48.40
N ALA A 62 -7.15 31.39 -48.34
CA ALA A 62 -8.16 31.82 -49.32
C ALA A 62 -9.58 31.42 -48.85
N THR A 63 -10.31 32.37 -48.28
CA THR A 63 -11.78 32.46 -48.37
C THR A 63 -12.16 32.81 -49.81
N PRO A 64 -13.37 32.47 -50.30
CA PRO A 64 -14.39 33.53 -50.45
C PRO A 64 -15.88 33.12 -50.41
N GLY A 65 -16.71 34.04 -49.89
CA GLY A 65 -18.08 34.39 -50.34
C GLY A 65 -19.24 33.49 -49.86
N ILE A 66 -20.44 33.96 -49.49
CA ILE A 66 -21.23 35.16 -49.84
C ILE A 66 -22.47 35.24 -48.86
N PRO A 67 -23.42 36.20 -48.95
CA PRO A 67 -23.51 37.58 -48.40
C PRO A 67 -24.53 37.74 -47.23
N SER A 68 -24.40 38.66 -46.27
CA SER A 68 -24.66 40.12 -46.27
C SER A 68 -26.06 40.57 -46.74
N VAL A 69 -26.93 40.90 -45.79
CA VAL A 69 -28.04 41.86 -45.98
C VAL A 69 -28.11 42.76 -44.75
N ALA A 70 -27.89 44.05 -44.97
CA ALA A 70 -28.31 45.19 -44.16
C ALA A 70 -29.13 46.10 -45.14
N PRO A 71 -29.85 47.18 -44.74
CA PRO A 71 -29.33 48.20 -43.81
C PRO A 71 -30.35 49.12 -43.06
N LEU A 72 -29.76 50.03 -42.26
CA LEU A 72 -30.08 51.47 -42.10
C LEU A 72 -31.08 51.97 -41.03
N GLY A 73 -30.56 52.85 -40.15
CA GLY A 73 -31.29 53.85 -39.33
C GLY A 73 -30.75 53.98 -37.89
N ALA A 74 -29.66 54.72 -37.61
CA ALA A 74 -29.61 56.16 -37.27
C ALA A 74 -30.24 56.56 -35.90
N GLY A 75 -29.43 57.05 -34.95
CA GLY A 75 -29.90 57.90 -33.82
C GLY A 75 -29.26 57.64 -32.43
N PRO A 76 -28.67 58.65 -31.75
CA PRO A 76 -27.90 58.48 -30.50
C PRO A 76 -28.66 58.89 -29.22
N LYS A 77 -28.28 58.30 -28.07
CA LYS A 77 -28.05 58.92 -26.73
C LYS A 77 -28.29 57.93 -25.58
N ALA A 78 -27.44 58.03 -24.55
CA ALA A 78 -27.44 57.22 -23.34
C ALA A 78 -28.65 57.47 -22.42
N PRO A 79 -29.05 56.46 -21.63
CA PRO A 79 -29.37 56.67 -20.21
C PRO A 79 -28.73 55.58 -19.34
N THR A 80 -27.87 55.93 -18.37
CA THR A 80 -28.18 56.08 -16.93
C THR A 80 -28.69 54.79 -16.26
N LEU A 81 -27.83 54.28 -15.36
CA LEU A 81 -28.06 53.23 -14.38
C LEU A 81 -29.35 53.44 -13.56
N SER A 82 -30.11 52.39 -13.30
CA SER A 82 -31.16 52.37 -12.27
C SER A 82 -31.34 50.95 -11.73
N VAL A 83 -30.66 50.69 -10.61
CA VAL A 83 -30.90 49.54 -9.71
C VAL A 83 -32.00 49.99 -8.74
N PRO A 84 -33.08 49.22 -8.50
CA PRO A 84 -34.15 49.64 -7.61
C PRO A 84 -33.75 49.55 -6.13
N ALA A 85 -33.92 50.68 -5.44
CA ALA A 85 -33.77 50.88 -4.01
C ALA A 85 -34.92 50.22 -3.22
N ILE A 86 -34.58 49.58 -2.11
CA ILE A 86 -35.51 49.12 -1.07
C ILE A 86 -35.46 50.12 0.10
N PRO A 87 -36.62 50.52 0.68
CA PRO A 87 -36.69 51.64 1.60
C PRO A 87 -36.27 51.31 3.04
N SER A 88 -35.59 52.28 3.63
CA SER A 88 -35.14 52.36 5.02
C SER A 88 -36.28 52.77 5.95
N VAL A 89 -36.52 51.99 7.01
CA VAL A 89 -37.26 52.41 8.21
C VAL A 89 -36.43 52.04 9.43
N ALA A 90 -36.08 53.05 10.21
CA ALA A 90 -35.35 52.96 11.47
C ALA A 90 -36.16 52.23 12.57
N PRO A 91 -35.47 51.74 13.60
CA PRO A 91 -35.69 52.38 14.90
C PRO A 91 -34.39 52.65 15.67
N ALA A 92 -34.40 53.76 16.41
CA ALA A 92 -33.39 54.14 17.39
C ALA A 92 -33.51 53.28 18.66
N VAL A 93 -32.38 52.77 19.15
CA VAL A 93 -32.21 52.24 20.52
C VAL A 93 -30.89 52.76 21.12
N PRO A 94 -30.86 53.17 22.42
CA PRO A 94 -29.70 53.76 23.09
C PRO A 94 -28.72 52.68 23.67
N PRO A 95 -27.54 53.07 24.20
CA PRO A 95 -26.35 52.22 24.24
C PRO A 95 -26.23 51.40 25.54
N ALA A 96 -25.89 50.11 25.42
CA ALA A 96 -25.54 49.27 26.56
C ALA A 96 -24.46 48.23 26.17
N ALA A 97 -23.30 48.37 26.82
CA ALA A 97 -22.28 47.35 27.08
C ALA A 97 -21.85 46.44 25.91
N ALA A 98 -20.87 46.91 25.14
CA ALA A 98 -19.99 46.03 24.37
C ALA A 98 -19.15 45.19 25.34
N VAL A 99 -19.57 43.94 25.57
CA VAL A 99 -18.64 42.90 26.01
C VAL A 99 -17.83 42.46 24.78
N PRO A 100 -16.49 42.58 24.77
CA PRO A 100 -15.71 42.00 23.68
C PRO A 100 -15.87 40.47 23.71
N PRO A 101 -15.86 39.78 22.55
CA PRO A 101 -15.76 38.33 22.53
C PRO A 101 -14.50 37.90 23.29
N PRO A 102 -14.53 36.81 24.08
CA PRO A 102 -13.30 36.32 24.69
C PRO A 102 -12.28 36.03 23.59
N PRO A 103 -11.00 36.42 23.76
CA PRO A 103 -9.99 36.19 22.75
C PRO A 103 -9.86 34.68 22.48
N PRO A 104 -9.55 34.23 21.25
CA PRO A 104 -9.01 32.89 21.09
C PRO A 104 -7.72 32.86 21.91
N THR A 105 -7.70 32.05 22.96
CA THR A 105 -6.49 31.78 23.73
C THR A 105 -5.50 31.03 22.83
N SER A 106 -4.77 31.78 22.02
CA SER A 106 -3.56 31.34 21.32
C SER A 106 -2.39 32.05 21.98
N ALA A 107 -1.91 31.47 23.07
CA ALA A 107 -0.60 31.76 23.64
C ALA A 107 -0.26 30.71 24.71
N ASP A 108 0.15 29.52 24.28
CA ASP A 108 1.42 28.99 24.74
C ASP A 108 2.06 28.18 23.60
N LYS A 109 3.17 28.70 23.08
CA LYS A 109 3.97 28.06 22.03
C LYS A 109 5.42 28.48 22.25
N GLY A 110 6.12 27.72 23.10
CA GLY A 110 7.55 27.69 23.38
C GLY A 110 7.90 26.35 24.03
N PRO A 111 9.13 25.82 23.89
CA PRO A 111 9.38 24.41 23.59
C PRO A 111 9.24 23.51 24.82
N GLY A 112 8.29 22.59 24.76
CA GLY A 112 8.16 21.55 25.77
C GLY A 112 6.86 20.82 25.53
N LEU A 113 6.95 19.57 25.10
CA LEU A 113 5.82 18.69 25.29
C LEU A 113 5.56 18.62 26.80
N ASP A 114 4.31 18.83 27.24
CA ASP A 114 3.99 18.72 28.67
C ASP A 114 4.44 17.35 29.19
N LEU A 115 4.99 17.30 30.41
CA LEU A 115 5.40 16.04 31.08
C LEU A 115 4.28 14.98 31.06
N GLN A 116 3.04 15.44 31.16
CA GLN A 116 1.85 14.60 31.10
C GLN A 116 1.58 14.06 29.69
N GLN A 117 1.86 14.85 28.65
CA GLN A 117 1.77 14.39 27.26
C GLN A 117 2.84 13.32 27.00
N LEU A 118 4.08 13.50 27.47
CA LEU A 118 5.14 12.51 27.34
C LEU A 118 4.77 11.16 27.98
N ALA A 119 4.22 11.19 29.19
CA ALA A 119 3.76 9.98 29.86
C ALA A 119 2.62 9.27 29.10
N ASP A 120 1.67 10.03 28.52
CA ASP A 120 0.61 9.46 27.66
C ASP A 120 1.20 8.82 26.39
N LEU A 121 2.18 9.47 25.76
CA LEU A 121 2.89 8.91 24.60
C LEU A 121 3.57 7.58 24.95
N GLU A 122 4.31 7.54 26.05
CA GLU A 122 5.02 6.34 26.49
C GLU A 122 4.04 5.21 26.81
N ALA A 123 2.94 5.51 27.51
CA ALA A 123 1.89 4.54 27.82
C ALA A 123 1.24 3.99 26.54
N ARG A 124 1.02 4.85 25.53
CA ARG A 124 0.46 4.45 24.25
C ARG A 124 1.45 3.61 23.44
N CYS A 125 2.73 4.02 23.42
CA CYS A 125 3.82 3.25 22.81
C CYS A 125 3.99 1.87 23.44
N ALA A 126 3.85 1.75 24.76
CA ALA A 126 3.94 0.47 25.46
C ALA A 126 2.80 -0.50 25.11
N LYS A 127 1.62 0.02 24.77
CA LYS A 127 0.45 -0.78 24.37
C LYS A 127 0.36 -1.04 22.87
N LEU A 128 1.29 -0.52 22.06
CA LEU A 128 1.19 -0.58 20.61
C LEU A 128 0.99 -1.99 20.09
N ASP A 129 1.72 -2.97 20.61
CA ASP A 129 1.64 -4.36 20.16
C ASP A 129 0.32 -5.06 20.46
N GLN A 130 -0.48 -4.51 21.37
CA GLN A 130 -1.76 -5.10 21.78
C GLN A 130 -2.97 -4.39 21.12
N LEU A 131 -2.76 -3.26 20.44
CA LEU A 131 -3.84 -2.44 19.88
C LEU A 131 -4.14 -2.81 18.42
N ASP A 132 -5.43 -2.93 18.11
CA ASP A 132 -5.92 -3.04 16.73
C ASP A 132 -5.69 -1.72 15.96
N TYR A 133 -5.73 -1.75 14.63
CA TYR A 133 -5.63 -0.55 13.79
C TYR A 133 -6.78 0.44 13.99
N PHE A 134 -7.97 -0.06 14.33
CA PHE A 134 -9.10 0.79 14.71
C PHE A 134 -8.85 1.48 16.06
N GLU A 135 -8.39 0.75 17.06
CA GLU A 135 -8.05 1.28 18.39
C GLU A 135 -6.86 2.24 18.31
N LEU A 136 -5.88 1.96 17.46
CA LEU A 136 -4.72 2.81 17.23
C LEU A 136 -5.11 4.17 16.64
N LEU A 137 -6.11 4.22 15.78
CA LEU A 137 -6.67 5.47 15.23
C LEU A 137 -7.77 6.06 16.11
N ALA A 138 -8.08 5.43 17.26
CA ALA A 138 -9.19 5.76 18.14
C ALA A 138 -10.52 5.86 17.37
N LEU A 139 -10.82 4.82 16.59
CA LEU A 139 -12.02 4.69 15.78
C LEU A 139 -12.79 3.42 16.15
N GLU A 140 -14.10 3.47 15.91
CA GLU A 140 -14.94 2.29 15.94
C GLU A 140 -14.75 1.45 14.67
N ARG A 141 -15.01 0.13 14.75
CA ARG A 141 -14.91 -0.80 13.61
C ARG A 141 -15.88 -0.45 12.47
N THR A 142 -16.97 0.25 12.80
CA THR A 142 -18.01 0.74 11.89
C THR A 142 -17.65 2.06 11.20
N ALA A 143 -16.50 2.67 11.51
CA ALA A 143 -16.11 3.99 10.99
C ALA A 143 -16.08 4.08 9.46
N THR A 144 -16.46 5.22 8.91
CA THR A 144 -16.44 5.43 7.45
C THR A 144 -15.00 5.70 6.96
N PRO A 145 -14.70 5.53 5.66
CA PRO A 145 -13.40 5.90 5.10
C PRO A 145 -13.06 7.39 5.32
N ALA A 146 -14.08 8.26 5.37
CA ALA A 146 -13.90 9.67 5.68
C ALA A 146 -13.42 9.87 7.13
N ASP A 147 -13.96 9.11 8.09
CA ASP A 147 -13.54 9.16 9.50
C ASP A 147 -12.13 8.60 9.69
N ILE A 148 -11.79 7.52 8.98
CA ILE A 148 -10.43 6.94 8.94
C ILE A 148 -9.41 7.98 8.51
N LYS A 149 -9.71 8.71 7.43
CA LYS A 149 -8.85 9.79 6.94
C LYS A 149 -8.71 10.93 7.95
N ARG A 150 -9.82 11.37 8.57
CA ARG A 150 -9.80 12.43 9.59
C ARG A 150 -9.00 12.03 10.83
N ALA A 151 -9.18 10.81 11.32
CA ALA A 151 -8.45 10.27 12.46
C ALA A 151 -6.95 10.16 12.16
N PHE A 152 -6.58 9.66 10.97
CA PHE A 152 -5.19 9.61 10.55
C PHE A 152 -4.51 10.99 10.59
N TYR A 153 -5.15 12.04 10.06
CA TYR A 153 -4.56 13.39 10.12
C TYR A 153 -4.41 13.91 11.55
N ARG A 154 -5.38 13.61 12.43
CA ARG A 154 -5.32 13.99 13.84
C ARG A 154 -4.13 13.30 14.53
N GLU A 155 -4.03 11.99 14.43
CA GLU A 155 -2.94 11.22 15.04
C GLU A 155 -1.58 11.58 14.42
N SER A 156 -1.50 11.66 13.09
CA SER A 156 -0.26 12.01 12.38
C SER A 156 0.30 13.36 12.85
N ARG A 157 -0.55 14.38 13.04
CA ARG A 157 -0.11 15.68 13.57
C ARG A 157 0.33 15.63 15.03
N THR A 158 -0.34 14.81 15.84
CA THR A 158 0.00 14.65 17.27
C THR A 158 1.35 13.95 17.43
N TYR A 159 1.55 12.85 16.70
CA TYR A 159 2.68 11.92 16.84
C TYR A 159 3.75 12.08 15.74
N HIS A 160 3.79 13.23 15.06
CA HIS A 160 4.78 13.46 14.00
C HIS A 160 6.20 13.54 14.59
N PRO A 161 7.20 12.80 14.06
CA PRO A 161 8.55 12.74 14.63
C PRO A 161 9.26 14.10 14.70
N ASP A 162 8.89 15.06 13.84
CA ASP A 162 9.42 16.43 13.85
C ASP A 162 9.15 17.18 15.17
N ARG A 163 8.00 16.93 15.83
CA ARG A 163 7.68 17.55 17.12
C ARG A 163 8.58 17.08 18.25
N PHE A 164 9.22 15.92 18.08
CA PHE A 164 10.05 15.24 19.07
C PHE A 164 11.53 15.30 18.73
N PHE A 165 11.89 15.96 17.62
CA PHE A 165 13.27 16.02 17.16
C PHE A 165 14.19 16.75 18.15
N GLN A 166 13.66 17.75 18.87
CA GLN A 166 14.40 18.59 19.82
C GLN A 166 14.60 17.95 21.21
N MET A 167 14.05 16.77 21.48
CA MET A 167 14.24 16.08 22.78
C MET A 167 15.59 15.36 22.85
N ASP A 168 16.16 15.22 24.04
CA ASP A 168 17.45 14.52 24.21
C ASP A 168 17.32 12.99 24.26
N SER A 169 16.11 12.48 24.58
CA SER A 169 15.85 11.04 24.72
C SER A 169 15.75 10.34 23.36
N LYS A 170 16.82 9.62 22.98
CA LYS A 170 16.85 8.81 21.75
C LYS A 170 15.78 7.72 21.73
N GLU A 171 15.59 7.02 22.85
CA GLU A 171 14.61 5.92 22.97
C GLU A 171 13.18 6.40 22.69
N LEU A 172 12.81 7.57 23.20
CA LEU A 172 11.49 8.15 23.01
C LEU A 172 11.26 8.54 21.54
N LYS A 173 12.30 9.08 20.87
CA LYS A 173 12.24 9.33 19.41
C LYS A 173 12.01 8.06 18.60
N GLU A 174 12.71 6.97 18.96
CA GLU A 174 12.54 5.68 18.31
C GLU A 174 11.12 5.14 18.51
N ARG A 175 10.60 5.19 19.75
CA ARG A 175 9.21 4.77 20.06
C ARG A 175 8.17 5.61 19.32
N VAL A 176 8.34 6.93 19.24
CA VAL A 176 7.45 7.80 18.46
C VAL A 176 7.52 7.48 16.97
N ASN A 177 8.71 7.19 16.44
CA ASN A 177 8.87 6.79 15.05
C ASN A 177 8.14 5.47 14.75
N GLU A 178 8.24 4.49 15.66
CA GLU A 178 7.51 3.23 15.58
C GLU A 178 5.99 3.42 15.65
N LEU A 179 5.53 4.26 16.58
CA LEU A 179 4.11 4.64 16.69
C LEU A 179 3.61 5.27 15.39
N TYR A 180 4.35 6.24 14.85
CA TYR A 180 4.00 6.93 13.62
C TYR A 180 3.96 5.98 12.41
N LYS A 181 4.93 5.07 12.30
CA LYS A 181 4.93 4.00 11.30
C LYS A 181 3.67 3.15 11.43
N ARG A 182 3.30 2.72 12.64
CA ARG A 182 2.12 1.89 12.89
C ARG A 182 0.81 2.61 12.56
N VAL A 183 0.70 3.90 12.88
CA VAL A 183 -0.45 4.76 12.51
C VAL A 183 -0.57 4.88 10.99
N THR A 184 0.56 4.99 10.30
CA THR A 184 0.64 5.07 8.84
C THR A 184 0.25 3.73 8.20
N GLU A 185 0.77 2.61 8.70
CA GLU A 185 0.37 1.24 8.32
C GLU A 185 -1.15 1.05 8.47
N ALA A 186 -1.71 1.41 9.62
CA ALA A 186 -3.14 1.32 9.91
C ALA A 186 -3.98 2.07 8.86
N TYR A 187 -3.58 3.29 8.49
CA TYR A 187 -4.27 4.06 7.47
C TYR A 187 -4.20 3.38 6.08
N TYR A 188 -3.05 2.85 5.67
CA TYR A 188 -2.91 2.17 4.37
C TYR A 188 -3.78 0.91 4.27
N VAL A 189 -3.92 0.16 5.36
CA VAL A 189 -4.74 -1.06 5.41
C VAL A 189 -6.23 -0.70 5.45
N LEU A 190 -6.63 0.29 6.24
CA LEU A 190 -8.03 0.63 6.45
C LEU A 190 -8.64 1.50 5.34
N ARG A 191 -7.82 2.25 4.57
CA ARG A 191 -8.32 3.06 3.45
C ARG A 191 -8.80 2.22 2.28
N ASP A 192 -8.24 1.02 2.10
CA ASP A 192 -8.54 0.13 0.99
C ASP A 192 -9.64 -0.84 1.40
N ASP A 193 -10.78 -0.81 0.72
CA ASP A 193 -11.94 -1.65 1.06
C ASP A 193 -11.63 -3.14 1.04
N THR A 194 -10.72 -3.60 0.16
CA THR A 194 -10.36 -5.01 0.07
C THR A 194 -9.50 -5.44 1.26
N LYS A 195 -8.51 -4.62 1.64
CA LYS A 195 -7.64 -4.88 2.80
C LYS A 195 -8.40 -4.71 4.11
N ARG A 196 -9.28 -3.71 4.21
CA ARG A 196 -10.14 -3.48 5.38
C ARG A 196 -11.03 -4.68 5.68
N LYS A 197 -11.68 -5.25 4.66
CA LYS A 197 -12.56 -6.43 4.86
C LYS A 197 -11.80 -7.64 5.39
N LYS A 198 -10.61 -7.91 4.83
CA LYS A 198 -9.72 -8.98 5.32
C LYS A 198 -9.32 -8.73 6.77
N TYR A 199 -8.84 -7.53 7.06
CA TYR A 199 -8.44 -7.12 8.40
C TYR A 199 -9.56 -7.25 9.43
N VAL A 200 -10.79 -6.83 9.10
CA VAL A 200 -11.95 -6.98 9.99
C VAL A 200 -12.27 -8.46 10.26
N ALA A 201 -12.13 -9.33 9.26
CA ALA A 201 -12.30 -10.77 9.44
C ALA A 201 -11.20 -11.36 10.34
N ASP A 202 -9.95 -10.97 10.14
CA ASP A 202 -8.79 -11.44 10.92
C ASP A 202 -8.86 -11.03 12.41
N VAL A 203 -9.27 -9.80 12.70
CA VAL A 203 -9.39 -9.26 14.06
C VAL A 203 -10.58 -9.86 14.84
N THR A 204 -11.57 -10.41 14.14
CA THR A 204 -12.75 -11.04 14.76
C THR A 204 -12.52 -12.52 15.10
N GLY A 205 -11.45 -13.13 14.57
CA GLY A 205 -11.11 -14.53 14.80
C GLY A 205 -10.38 -14.83 16.12
N PRO A 206 -10.21 -16.12 16.48
CA PRO A 206 -9.51 -16.56 17.69
C PRO A 206 -7.99 -16.24 17.68
N GLU A 207 -7.43 -15.90 16.52
CA GLU A 207 -6.01 -15.55 16.33
C GLU A 207 -5.75 -14.03 16.36
N ARG A 208 -6.64 -13.24 16.99
CA ARG A 208 -6.53 -11.76 17.06
C ARG A 208 -5.12 -11.31 17.46
N ALA A 209 -4.56 -11.92 18.51
CA ALA A 209 -3.24 -11.62 19.07
C ALA A 209 -2.07 -11.76 18.07
N GLN A 210 -2.20 -12.65 17.08
CA GLN A 210 -1.15 -12.91 16.09
C GLN A 210 -1.32 -12.10 14.80
N LYS A 211 -2.54 -11.61 14.52
CA LYS A 211 -2.90 -10.90 13.27
C LYS A 211 -3.15 -9.39 13.46
N LEU A 212 -2.85 -8.81 14.62
CA LEU A 212 -3.02 -7.38 14.87
C LEU A 212 -2.19 -6.50 13.93
N ARG A 213 -1.07 -6.99 13.39
CA ARG A 213 -0.19 -6.25 12.50
C ARG A 213 -0.14 -6.87 11.11
N PHE A 214 -0.71 -6.16 10.15
CA PHE A 214 -0.64 -6.42 8.72
C PHE A 214 0.63 -5.79 8.15
N THR A 215 1.79 -6.42 8.36
CA THR A 215 3.02 -5.98 7.69
C THR A 215 3.02 -6.47 6.24
N GLU A 216 3.60 -5.69 5.33
CA GLU A 216 3.88 -6.15 3.96
C GLU A 216 4.75 -7.41 3.96
N ALA A 217 5.57 -7.61 4.99
CA ALA A 217 6.34 -8.84 5.20
C ALA A 217 5.43 -10.05 5.50
N SER A 218 4.43 -9.91 6.37
CA SER A 218 3.48 -10.98 6.68
C SER A 218 2.56 -11.30 5.48
N GLU A 219 2.12 -10.27 4.73
CA GLU A 219 1.45 -10.49 3.44
C GLU A 219 2.39 -11.13 2.41
N ALA A 220 3.66 -10.74 2.36
CA ALA A 220 4.63 -11.32 1.43
C ALA A 220 4.93 -12.77 1.80
N GLU A 221 5.00 -13.13 3.08
CA GLU A 221 5.21 -14.50 3.55
C GLU A 221 3.96 -15.36 3.33
N THR A 222 2.76 -14.87 3.64
CA THR A 222 1.52 -15.60 3.37
C THR A 222 1.24 -15.71 1.86
N LYS A 223 1.52 -14.67 1.08
CA LYS A 223 1.42 -14.70 -0.38
C LYS A 223 2.54 -15.51 -1.01
N ALA A 224 3.74 -15.54 -0.44
CA ALA A 224 4.82 -16.41 -0.88
C ALA A 224 4.53 -17.86 -0.51
N ALA A 225 3.92 -18.14 0.65
CA ALA A 225 3.46 -19.46 1.04
C ALA A 225 2.30 -19.91 0.14
N ALA A 226 1.30 -19.07 -0.12
CA ALA A 226 0.21 -19.36 -1.04
C ALA A 226 0.70 -19.51 -2.49
N LYS A 227 1.67 -18.69 -2.91
CA LYS A 227 2.33 -18.82 -4.22
C LYS A 227 3.15 -20.10 -4.28
N LYS A 228 3.87 -20.46 -3.22
CA LYS A 228 4.63 -21.71 -3.11
C LYS A 228 3.70 -22.93 -3.13
N GLU A 229 2.57 -22.87 -2.45
CA GLU A 229 1.55 -23.91 -2.45
C GLU A 229 0.87 -24.03 -3.82
N GLN A 230 0.53 -22.92 -4.47
CA GLN A 230 0.08 -22.91 -5.88
C GLN A 230 1.14 -23.46 -6.83
N GLU A 231 2.40 -23.11 -6.59
CA GLU A 231 3.54 -23.57 -7.33
C GLU A 231 3.73 -25.10 -7.16
N GLU A 232 3.60 -25.63 -5.95
CA GLU A 232 3.57 -27.07 -5.65
C GLU A 232 2.36 -27.76 -6.30
N GLN A 233 1.22 -27.07 -6.44
CA GLN A 233 0.01 -27.60 -7.08
C GLN A 233 0.04 -27.60 -8.62
N ILE A 234 0.82 -26.74 -9.26
CA ILE A 234 0.93 -26.69 -10.73
C ILE A 234 2.06 -27.60 -11.22
N GLY A 235 3.19 -27.66 -10.52
CA GLY A 235 4.32 -28.57 -10.83
C GLY A 235 5.61 -28.11 -10.14
N THR A 236 6.64 -28.93 -10.00
CA THR A 236 7.85 -28.56 -9.24
C THR A 236 8.87 -27.78 -10.09
N HIS A 237 8.86 -27.97 -11.41
CA HIS A 237 9.88 -27.43 -12.31
C HIS A 237 9.48 -26.07 -12.94
N PRO A 238 10.36 -25.04 -12.91
CA PRO A 238 10.00 -23.68 -13.37
C PRO A 238 9.65 -23.63 -14.86
N LYS A 239 10.39 -24.33 -15.73
CA LYS A 239 10.07 -24.40 -17.16
C LYS A 239 8.77 -25.18 -17.43
N GLY A 240 8.52 -26.26 -16.68
CA GLY A 240 7.28 -27.03 -16.76
C GLY A 240 6.05 -26.15 -16.50
N ARG A 241 6.11 -25.33 -15.45
CA ARG A 241 5.05 -24.35 -15.11
C ARG A 241 4.83 -23.33 -16.21
N GLN A 242 5.91 -22.77 -16.76
CA GLN A 242 5.82 -21.77 -17.82
C GLN A 242 5.10 -22.32 -19.05
N PHE A 243 5.46 -23.53 -19.48
CA PHE A 243 4.80 -24.20 -20.60
C PHE A 243 3.35 -24.57 -20.28
N PHE A 244 3.05 -25.00 -19.05
CA PHE A 244 1.68 -25.26 -18.63
C PHE A 244 0.80 -24.00 -18.62
N GLN A 245 1.32 -22.89 -18.09
CA GLN A 245 0.62 -21.60 -18.13
C GLN A 245 0.41 -21.11 -19.57
N GLN A 246 1.39 -21.29 -20.45
CA GLN A 246 1.24 -20.95 -21.86
C GLN A 246 0.18 -21.83 -22.53
N ALA A 247 0.14 -23.12 -22.23
CA ALA A 247 -0.87 -24.02 -22.73
C ALA A 247 -2.29 -23.66 -22.24
N GLN A 248 -2.43 -23.21 -20.99
CA GLN A 248 -3.71 -22.69 -20.49
C GLN A 248 -4.16 -21.49 -21.32
N LYS A 249 -3.28 -20.49 -21.51
CA LYS A 249 -3.58 -19.31 -22.33
C LYS A 249 -3.95 -19.65 -23.78
N ASP A 250 -3.24 -20.60 -24.39
CA ASP A 250 -3.55 -21.05 -25.74
C ASP A 250 -4.90 -21.79 -25.80
N ALA A 251 -5.24 -22.57 -24.78
CA ALA A 251 -6.55 -23.21 -24.66
C ALA A 251 -7.68 -22.18 -24.49
N ASP A 252 -7.47 -21.16 -23.65
CA ASP A 252 -8.42 -20.05 -23.47
C ASP A 252 -8.61 -19.23 -24.75
N ALA A 253 -7.56 -19.14 -25.57
CA ALA A 253 -7.60 -18.51 -26.89
C ALA A 253 -8.19 -19.41 -27.99
N GLY A 254 -8.59 -20.65 -27.67
CA GLY A 254 -9.09 -21.64 -28.64
C GLY A 254 -8.02 -22.25 -29.55
N ASN A 255 -6.74 -21.99 -29.28
CA ASN A 255 -5.60 -22.52 -30.03
C ASN A 255 -5.18 -23.91 -29.51
N TRP A 256 -6.07 -24.90 -29.65
CA TRP A 256 -5.88 -26.25 -29.09
C TRP A 256 -4.57 -26.92 -29.51
N SER A 257 -4.14 -26.75 -30.76
CA SER A 257 -2.87 -27.32 -31.26
C SER A 257 -1.62 -26.66 -30.67
N ALA A 258 -1.67 -25.37 -30.33
CA ALA A 258 -0.57 -24.69 -29.63
C ALA A 258 -0.53 -25.13 -28.16
N ALA A 259 -1.70 -25.24 -27.54
CA ALA A 259 -1.83 -25.70 -26.16
C ALA A 259 -1.31 -27.15 -25.97
N GLU A 260 -1.61 -28.07 -26.89
CA GLU A 260 -1.11 -29.44 -26.85
C GLU A 260 0.43 -29.48 -26.92
N ARG A 261 1.03 -28.70 -27.84
CA ARG A 261 2.50 -28.62 -27.98
C ARG A 261 3.15 -28.11 -26.70
N ASN A 262 2.58 -27.06 -26.11
CA ASN A 262 3.07 -26.50 -24.87
C ASN A 262 2.94 -27.50 -23.70
N LEU A 263 1.85 -28.27 -23.60
CA LEU A 263 1.73 -29.34 -22.60
C LEU A 263 2.73 -30.48 -22.80
N LYS A 264 3.00 -30.88 -24.05
CA LYS A 264 4.06 -31.86 -24.36
C LYS A 264 5.44 -31.36 -23.93
N MET A 265 5.72 -30.08 -24.13
CA MET A 265 6.95 -29.46 -23.62
C MET A 265 6.98 -29.43 -22.09
N ALA A 266 5.87 -29.12 -21.42
CA ALA A 266 5.78 -29.19 -19.95
C ALA A 266 6.08 -30.61 -19.42
N LEU A 267 5.54 -31.64 -20.07
CA LEU A 267 5.81 -33.05 -19.74
C LEU A 267 7.24 -33.50 -20.03
N THR A 268 7.96 -32.81 -20.93
CA THR A 268 9.39 -33.09 -21.16
C THR A 268 10.22 -32.74 -19.92
N TYR A 269 9.83 -31.69 -19.20
CA TYR A 269 10.48 -31.29 -17.95
C TYR A 269 9.93 -32.05 -16.74
N GLU A 270 8.63 -32.35 -16.72
CA GLU A 270 7.97 -33.06 -15.62
C GLU A 270 7.08 -34.22 -16.12
N PRO A 271 7.68 -35.35 -16.51
CA PRO A 271 6.93 -36.48 -17.06
C PRO A 271 6.05 -37.19 -16.02
N ALA A 272 6.26 -36.95 -14.74
CA ALA A 272 5.50 -37.55 -13.64
C ALA A 272 4.28 -36.72 -13.21
N ASN A 273 4.13 -35.48 -13.68
CA ASN A 273 3.05 -34.59 -13.23
C ASN A 273 1.68 -35.03 -13.80
N ALA A 274 0.79 -35.50 -12.93
CA ALA A 274 -0.53 -35.98 -13.31
C ALA A 274 -1.40 -34.87 -13.92
N ARG A 275 -1.31 -33.64 -13.42
CA ARG A 275 -2.11 -32.51 -13.93
C ARG A 275 -1.79 -32.16 -15.37
N TYR A 276 -0.51 -32.20 -15.73
CA TYR A 276 -0.09 -31.94 -17.12
C TYR A 276 -0.63 -33.03 -18.06
N LYS A 277 -0.69 -34.28 -17.61
CA LYS A 277 -1.24 -35.40 -18.40
C LYS A 277 -2.75 -35.29 -18.57
N GLU A 278 -3.49 -35.04 -17.49
CA GLU A 278 -4.95 -34.85 -17.55
C GLU A 278 -5.31 -33.70 -18.49
N ARG A 279 -4.64 -32.55 -18.34
CA ARG A 279 -4.93 -31.40 -19.19
C ARG A 279 -4.58 -31.67 -20.66
N LEU A 280 -3.51 -32.43 -20.93
CA LEU A 280 -3.16 -32.81 -22.29
C LEU A 280 -4.22 -33.72 -22.92
N ALA A 281 -4.75 -34.69 -22.17
CA ALA A 281 -5.82 -35.56 -22.65
C ALA A 281 -7.10 -34.79 -22.97
N GLU A 282 -7.47 -33.81 -22.13
CA GLU A 282 -8.63 -32.94 -22.37
C GLU A 282 -8.46 -32.11 -23.65
N ILE A 283 -7.30 -31.49 -23.85
CA ILE A 283 -7.02 -30.69 -25.05
C ILE A 283 -6.99 -31.56 -26.30
N GLN A 284 -6.45 -32.77 -26.22
CA GLN A 284 -6.46 -33.70 -27.35
C GLN A 284 -7.88 -34.12 -27.72
N LYS A 285 -8.74 -34.36 -26.73
CA LYS A 285 -10.16 -34.66 -26.97
C LYS A 285 -10.86 -33.48 -27.66
N GLN A 286 -10.68 -32.27 -27.15
CA GLN A 286 -11.28 -31.07 -27.71
C GLN A 286 -10.82 -30.79 -29.15
N SER A 287 -9.53 -30.98 -29.42
CA SER A 287 -8.94 -30.88 -30.76
C SER A 287 -9.51 -31.93 -31.72
N GLN A 288 -9.69 -33.17 -31.25
CA GLN A 288 -10.32 -34.23 -32.04
C GLN A 288 -11.79 -33.91 -32.34
N ASP A 289 -12.58 -33.50 -31.36
CA ASP A 289 -13.98 -33.14 -31.58
C ASP A 289 -14.13 -31.95 -32.55
N GLU A 290 -13.28 -30.92 -32.45
CA GLU A 290 -13.25 -29.80 -33.41
C GLU A 290 -12.92 -30.26 -34.84
N SER A 291 -11.97 -31.19 -34.97
CA SER A 291 -11.60 -31.76 -36.26
C SER A 291 -12.72 -32.62 -36.88
N ARG A 292 -13.50 -33.31 -36.05
CA ARG A 292 -14.66 -34.12 -36.48
C ARG A 292 -15.80 -33.25 -36.97
N ASP A 293 -16.07 -32.15 -36.27
CA ASP A 293 -17.11 -31.18 -36.64
C ASP A 293 -16.80 -30.50 -37.99
N LYS A 294 -15.55 -30.00 -38.15
CA LYS A 294 -15.07 -29.40 -39.41
C LYS A 294 -15.03 -30.40 -40.57
N GLY A 295 -14.68 -31.66 -40.31
CA GLY A 295 -14.67 -32.73 -41.31
C GLY A 295 -16.06 -33.15 -41.80
N GLY A 296 -17.10 -32.97 -40.99
CA GLY A 296 -18.50 -33.19 -41.37
C GLY A 296 -19.06 -32.10 -42.31
N SER A 297 -18.53 -30.87 -42.21
CA SER A 297 -18.99 -29.72 -42.99
C SER A 297 -18.56 -29.72 -44.46
N PHE A 298 -17.60 -30.57 -44.88
CA PHE A 298 -17.04 -30.56 -46.24
C PHE A 298 -17.72 -31.53 -47.23
N LYS A 299 -18.78 -32.23 -46.81
CA LYS A 299 -19.56 -33.15 -47.67
C LYS A 299 -20.95 -32.58 -47.98
N ILE A 300 -21.02 -31.51 -48.76
CA ILE A 300 -22.28 -31.08 -49.38
C ILE A 300 -22.06 -30.72 -50.86
N ARG A 301 -22.59 -31.62 -51.69
CA ARG A 301 -22.98 -31.55 -53.11
C ARG A 301 -21.90 -31.43 -54.19
#